data_AF-A0A4R1R4X9-F1
#
_entry.id   AF-A0A4R1R4X9-F1
#
_cell.length_a   1.000
_cell.length_b   1.000
_cell.length_c   1.000
_cell.angle_alpha   90.00
_cell.angle_beta   90.00
_cell.angle_gamma   90.00
#
_symmetry.space_group_name_H-M   'P 1'
#
loop_
_entity.id
_entity.type
_entity.pdbx_description
1 polymer ?
#
loop_
_entity_poly.entity_id
_entity_poly.type
_entity_poly.pdbx_seq_one_letter_code
_entity_poly.pdbx_strand_id
1 'polypeptide(L)'
;MDNMRFPKREIVEGIKKEYPEGCRIILESMDDPYVKIPIGTKGTVSSVDDVGTIHVHWDTGHHLGIVYGEDTCRKLHMVEIICYGKRDKWDSREEAEAFFLKGIASSEGSERSRYTAIYTKLKMGMDVCSDDA
;
A
#
# COMPACT_ATOMS: atom_id res chain seq x y z
N MET A 1 -19.97 -19.49 20.43
CA MET A 1 -19.80 -18.04 20.54
C MET A 1 -18.42 -17.85 21.12
N ASP A 2 -17.44 -17.58 20.27
CA ASP A 2 -16.11 -17.22 20.77
C ASP A 2 -16.25 -15.95 21.59
N ASN A 3 -15.67 -15.99 22.78
CA ASN A 3 -15.71 -14.91 23.73
C ASN A 3 -14.90 -13.77 23.11
N MET A 4 -15.56 -12.75 22.54
CA MET A 4 -14.93 -11.63 21.84
C MET A 4 -14.08 -10.86 22.85
N ARG A 5 -12.83 -11.31 22.97
CA ARG A 5 -11.86 -10.77 23.89
C ARG A 5 -11.16 -9.67 23.13
N PHE A 6 -11.50 -8.43 23.44
CA PHE A 6 -10.82 -7.27 22.89
C PHE A 6 -9.30 -7.48 22.96
N PRO A 7 -8.56 -7.12 21.89
CA PRO A 7 -7.12 -7.25 21.88
C PRO A 7 -6.53 -6.51 23.08
N LYS A 8 -5.44 -7.05 23.63
CA LYS A 8 -4.72 -6.37 24.70
C LYS A 8 -4.23 -5.01 24.18
N ARG A 9 -4.11 -4.03 25.08
CA ARG A 9 -3.62 -2.69 24.75
C ARG A 9 -2.31 -2.69 23.95
N GLU A 10 -1.37 -3.57 24.29
CA GLU A 10 -0.09 -3.73 23.58
C GLU A 10 -0.27 -4.11 22.10
N ILE A 11 -1.28 -4.93 21.79
CA ILE A 11 -1.63 -5.31 20.41
C ILE A 11 -2.19 -4.08 19.69
N VAL A 12 -3.13 -3.37 20.30
CA VAL A 12 -3.73 -2.15 19.73
C VAL A 12 -2.66 -1.09 19.45
N GLU A 13 -1.72 -0.89 20.37
CA GLU A 13 -0.58 0.00 20.18
C GLU A 13 0.35 -0.46 19.05
N GLY A 14 0.50 -1.77 18.84
CA GLY A 14 1.20 -2.34 17.70
C GLY A 14 0.51 -2.00 16.37
N ILE A 15 -0.80 -2.23 16.27
CA ILE A 15 -1.60 -1.91 15.09
C ILE A 15 -1.52 -0.41 14.76
N LYS A 16 -1.65 0.46 15.76
CA LYS A 16 -1.51 1.92 15.61
C LYS A 16 -0.15 2.34 15.03
N LYS A 17 0.93 1.64 15.41
CA LYS A 17 2.28 1.90 14.88
C LYS A 17 2.46 1.37 13.46
N GLU A 18 1.87 0.23 13.15
CA GLU A 18 2.00 -0.40 11.83
C GLU A 18 1.16 0.33 10.76
N TYR A 19 -0.05 0.72 11.14
CA TYR A 19 -1.06 1.38 10.32
C TYR A 19 -1.41 2.78 10.86
N PRO A 20 -0.46 3.74 10.84
CA PRO A 20 -0.75 5.12 11.23
C PRO A 20 -1.71 5.79 10.23
N GLU A 21 -2.32 6.90 10.63
CA GLU A 21 -3.10 7.76 9.73
C GLU A 21 -2.29 8.14 8.47
N GLY A 22 -2.94 8.08 7.31
CA GLY A 22 -2.31 8.32 6.01
C GLY A 22 -1.59 7.10 5.41
N CYS A 23 -1.50 5.98 6.13
CA CYS A 23 -0.96 4.74 5.60
C CYS A 23 -1.82 4.22 4.42
N ARG A 24 -1.18 3.87 3.30
CA ARG A 24 -1.85 3.19 2.18
C ARG A 24 -1.87 1.69 2.40
N ILE A 25 -3.03 1.09 2.18
CA ILE A 25 -3.26 -0.34 2.36
C ILE A 25 -4.02 -0.91 1.17
N ILE A 26 -3.98 -2.23 1.05
CA ILE A 26 -4.80 -3.00 0.13
C ILE A 26 -5.59 -4.05 0.90
N LEU A 27 -6.87 -4.21 0.55
CA LEU A 27 -7.73 -5.23 1.14
C LEU A 27 -7.34 -6.62 0.65
N GLU A 28 -7.11 -7.55 1.56
CA GLU A 28 -6.77 -8.96 1.25
C GLU A 28 -7.90 -9.93 1.60
N SER A 29 -8.63 -9.69 2.68
CA SER A 29 -9.82 -10.45 3.08
C SER A 29 -10.77 -9.59 3.90
N MET A 30 -12.07 -9.80 3.73
CA MET A 30 -13.12 -9.17 4.53
C MET A 30 -14.32 -10.10 4.62
N ASP A 31 -14.81 -10.34 5.83
CA ASP A 31 -16.00 -11.17 6.08
C ASP A 31 -17.22 -10.30 6.42
N ASP A 32 -17.80 -9.67 5.40
CA ASP A 32 -19.02 -8.87 5.55
C ASP A 32 -20.12 -9.33 4.57
N PRO A 33 -21.30 -9.75 5.07
CA PRO A 33 -22.39 -10.23 4.22
C PRO A 33 -23.23 -9.12 3.56
N TYR A 34 -23.07 -7.86 3.97
CA TYR A 34 -23.88 -6.71 3.55
C TYR A 34 -23.15 -5.76 2.59
N VAL A 35 -21.85 -5.54 2.81
CA VAL A 35 -20.99 -4.61 2.08
C VAL A 35 -19.87 -5.40 1.42
N LYS A 36 -19.88 -5.45 0.09
CA LYS A 36 -18.83 -6.13 -0.68
C LYS A 36 -17.82 -5.13 -1.20
N ILE A 37 -16.75 -4.93 -0.44
CA ILE A 37 -15.54 -4.27 -0.94
C ILE A 37 -14.73 -5.31 -1.72
N PRO A 38 -14.41 -5.08 -3.01
CA PRO A 38 -13.60 -6.03 -3.77
C PRO A 38 -12.22 -6.25 -3.14
N ILE A 39 -11.75 -7.50 -3.08
CA ILE A 39 -10.36 -7.80 -2.73
C ILE A 39 -9.43 -7.09 -3.72
N GLY A 40 -8.33 -6.55 -3.21
CA GLY A 40 -7.42 -5.71 -3.98
C GLY A 40 -7.82 -4.22 -4.01
N THR A 41 -8.95 -3.85 -3.42
CA THR A 41 -9.30 -2.43 -3.24
C THR A 41 -8.26 -1.75 -2.35
N LYS A 42 -7.73 -0.63 -2.83
CA LYS A 42 -6.80 0.19 -2.06
C LYS A 42 -7.56 1.21 -1.22
N GLY A 43 -6.97 1.58 -0.10
CA GLY A 43 -7.55 2.53 0.83
C GLY A 43 -6.48 3.25 1.64
N THR A 44 -6.89 4.35 2.25
CA THR A 44 -6.03 5.17 3.10
C THR A 44 -6.55 5.09 4.53
N VAL A 45 -5.68 4.71 5.46
CA VAL A 45 -6.02 4.64 6.88
C VAL A 45 -6.35 6.05 7.39
N SER A 46 -7.52 6.22 7.98
CA SER A 46 -7.95 7.47 8.60
C SER A 46 -7.70 7.47 10.10
N SER A 47 -7.84 6.33 10.77
CA SER A 47 -7.50 6.17 12.19
C SER A 47 -7.46 4.70 12.59
N VAL A 48 -6.93 4.42 13.79
CA VAL A 48 -7.09 3.13 14.45
C VAL A 48 -7.69 3.39 15.83
N ASP A 49 -8.82 2.75 16.13
CA ASP A 49 -9.52 2.97 17.39
C ASP A 49 -8.92 2.18 18.57
N ASP A 50 -9.53 2.31 19.75
CA ASP A 50 -9.04 1.69 20.99
C ASP A 50 -9.37 0.20 21.11
N VAL A 51 -10.14 -0.36 20.16
CA VAL A 51 -10.41 -1.79 20.06
C VAL A 51 -9.59 -2.46 18.96
N GLY A 52 -8.79 -1.69 18.21
CA GLY A 52 -7.86 -2.19 17.20
C GLY A 52 -8.44 -2.24 15.78
N THR A 53 -9.62 -1.66 15.54
CA THR A 53 -10.18 -1.55 14.20
C THR A 53 -9.43 -0.47 13.43
N ILE A 54 -8.99 -0.80 12.22
CA ILE A 54 -8.37 0.17 11.31
C ILE A 54 -9.48 0.79 10.48
N HIS A 55 -9.73 2.09 10.67
CA HIS A 55 -10.69 2.84 9.87
C HIS A 55 -10.02 3.28 8.57
N VAL A 56 -10.72 3.07 7.46
CA VAL A 56 -10.15 3.22 6.12
C VAL A 56 -11.09 4.03 5.25
N HIS A 57 -10.53 5.00 4.54
CA HIS A 57 -11.18 5.60 3.38
C HIS A 57 -10.77 4.79 2.15
N TRP A 58 -11.65 3.90 1.71
CA TRP A 58 -11.42 3.11 0.51
C TRP A 58 -11.56 3.98 -0.73
N ASP A 59 -10.74 3.71 -1.75
CA ASP A 59 -10.74 4.50 -2.99
C ASP A 59 -12.08 4.41 -3.75
N THR A 60 -12.86 3.36 -3.45
CA THR A 60 -14.22 3.16 -3.96
C THR A 60 -15.29 3.98 -3.22
N GLY A 61 -14.90 4.78 -2.22
CA GLY A 61 -15.80 5.59 -1.39
C GLY A 61 -16.43 4.84 -0.22
N HIS A 62 -16.09 3.56 0.01
CA HIS A 62 -16.53 2.83 1.19
C HIS A 62 -15.74 3.27 2.43
N HIS A 63 -16.31 3.02 3.61
CA HIS A 63 -15.73 3.39 4.90
C HIS A 63 -15.71 2.24 5.93
N LEU A 64 -15.92 1.00 5.48
CA LEU A 64 -15.90 -0.16 6.38
C LEU A 64 -14.49 -0.37 6.94
N GLY A 65 -14.38 -0.55 8.26
CA GLY A 65 -13.10 -0.77 8.93
C GLY A 65 -12.56 -2.18 8.73
N ILE A 66 -11.26 -2.37 8.97
CA ILE A 66 -10.61 -3.68 9.07
C ILE A 66 -10.61 -4.08 10.55
N VAL A 67 -11.36 -5.13 10.88
CA VAL A 67 -11.46 -5.68 12.23
C VAL A 67 -10.28 -6.61 12.51
N TYR A 68 -9.52 -6.33 13.56
CA TYR A 68 -8.38 -7.15 13.97
C TYR A 68 -8.81 -8.59 14.28
N GLY A 69 -8.18 -9.55 13.60
CA GLY A 69 -8.42 -10.99 13.78
C GLY A 69 -9.57 -11.55 12.95
N GLU A 70 -10.33 -10.71 12.24
CA GLU A 70 -11.42 -11.12 11.35
C GLU A 70 -11.09 -10.75 9.89
N ASP A 71 -10.68 -9.50 9.66
CA ASP A 71 -10.32 -8.98 8.34
C ASP A 71 -8.80 -8.98 8.14
N THR A 72 -8.36 -8.87 6.87
CA THR A 72 -6.94 -8.79 6.54
C THR A 72 -6.68 -7.70 5.50
N CYS A 73 -5.68 -6.88 5.78
CA CYS A 73 -5.14 -5.90 4.85
C CYS A 73 -3.61 -5.93 4.89
N ARG A 74 -2.99 -5.39 3.85
CA ARG A 74 -1.54 -5.26 3.79
C ARG A 74 -1.15 -3.82 3.51
N LYS A 75 -0.10 -3.35 4.18
CA LYS A 75 0.52 -2.05 3.91
C LYS A 75 1.15 -2.03 2.53
N LEU A 76 0.92 -0.93 1.82
CA LEU A 76 1.57 -0.67 0.55
C LEU A 76 2.82 0.18 0.75
N HIS A 77 3.87 -0.14 -0.01
CA HIS A 77 5.13 0.60 -0.02
C HIS A 77 5.08 1.66 -1.11
N MET A 78 4.70 2.88 -0.74
CA MET A 78 4.64 3.99 -1.68
C MET A 78 6.03 4.39 -2.14
N VAL A 79 6.15 4.78 -3.41
CA VAL A 79 7.38 5.32 -4.00
C VAL A 79 7.08 6.56 -4.84
N GLU A 80 7.95 7.56 -4.78
CA GLU A 80 7.93 8.69 -5.69
C GLU A 80 8.92 8.43 -6.82
N ILE A 81 8.43 8.50 -8.05
CA ILE A 81 9.22 8.32 -9.26
C ILE A 81 9.43 9.66 -9.94
N ILE A 82 10.66 9.94 -10.34
CA ILE A 82 11.01 11.11 -11.15
C ILE A 82 11.56 10.65 -12.48
N CYS A 83 10.74 10.67 -13.53
CA CYS A 83 11.11 10.22 -14.87
C CYS A 83 10.86 11.36 -15.86
N TYR A 84 11.85 11.69 -16.70
CA TYR A 84 11.78 12.86 -17.59
C TYR A 84 11.48 14.19 -16.85
N GLY A 85 11.95 14.31 -15.59
CA GLY A 85 11.63 15.45 -14.72
C GLY A 85 10.19 15.51 -14.21
N LYS A 86 9.31 14.57 -14.62
CA LYS A 86 7.95 14.45 -14.09
C LYS A 86 7.96 13.61 -12.82
N ARG A 87 7.34 14.13 -11.77
CA ARG A 87 7.13 13.43 -10.49
C ARG A 87 5.80 12.69 -10.51
N ASP A 88 5.81 11.44 -10.07
CA ASP A 88 4.61 10.63 -9.91
C ASP A 88 4.68 9.79 -8.64
N LYS A 89 3.57 9.66 -7.93
CA LYS A 89 3.49 8.87 -6.70
C LYS A 89 2.79 7.56 -7.00
N TRP A 90 3.45 6.48 -6.66
CA TRP A 90 2.96 5.12 -6.88
C TRP A 90 2.61 4.52 -5.54
N ASP A 91 1.42 3.95 -5.45
CA ASP A 91 0.96 3.31 -4.22
C ASP A 91 1.78 2.05 -3.88
N SER A 92 2.37 1.38 -4.87
CA SER A 92 3.13 0.13 -4.69
C SER A 92 4.47 0.15 -5.42
N ARG A 93 5.54 -0.14 -4.66
CA ARG A 93 6.89 -0.43 -5.19
C ARG A 93 6.85 -1.59 -6.18
N GLU A 94 6.11 -2.65 -5.88
CA GLU A 94 6.02 -3.84 -6.74
C GLU A 94 5.38 -3.51 -8.10
N GLU A 95 4.31 -2.69 -8.10
CA GLU A 95 3.68 -2.20 -9.34
C GLU A 95 4.64 -1.31 -10.14
N ALA A 96 5.37 -0.41 -9.47
CA ALA A 96 6.38 0.42 -10.12
C ALA A 96 7.51 -0.43 -10.72
N GLU A 97 8.03 -1.41 -9.98
CA GLU A 97 9.06 -2.33 -10.45
C GLU A 97 8.59 -3.13 -11.69
N ALA A 98 7.37 -3.65 -11.67
CA ALA A 98 6.81 -4.38 -12.80
C ALA A 98 6.68 -3.49 -14.04
N PHE A 99 6.23 -2.24 -13.86
CA PHE A 99 6.13 -1.26 -14.93
C PHE A 99 7.50 -0.97 -15.56
N PHE A 100 8.50 -0.61 -14.75
CA PHE A 100 9.83 -0.27 -15.26
C PHE A 100 10.55 -1.48 -15.84
N LEU A 101 10.40 -2.68 -15.27
CA LEU A 101 10.96 -3.91 -15.84
C LEU A 101 10.38 -4.19 -17.24
N LYS A 102 9.06 -4.05 -17.42
CA LYS A 102 8.41 -4.19 -18.72
C LYS A 102 8.89 -3.12 -19.71
N GLY A 103 9.05 -1.89 -19.24
CA GLY A 103 9.63 -0.79 -20.01
C GLY A 103 11.05 -1.12 -20.49
N ILE A 104 11.92 -1.63 -19.61
CA ILE A 104 13.29 -2.06 -19.96
C ILE A 104 13.28 -3.12 -21.05
N ALA A 105 12.37 -4.11 -20.96
CA ALA A 105 12.27 -5.18 -21.94
C ALA A 105 11.73 -4.71 -23.31
N SER A 106 11.06 -3.55 -23.35
CA SER A 106 10.37 -3.03 -24.54
C SER A 106 11.02 -1.77 -25.12
N SER A 107 12.17 -1.33 -24.59
CA SER A 107 12.85 -0.09 -24.98
C SER A 107 14.33 -0.32 -25.23
N GLU A 108 14.96 0.65 -25.91
CA GLU A 108 16.39 0.63 -26.23
C GLU A 108 17.04 2.01 -26.00
N GLY A 109 18.36 2.06 -26.10
CA GLY A 109 19.13 3.30 -25.99
C GLY A 109 18.85 4.08 -24.69
N SER A 110 18.72 5.40 -24.81
CA SER A 110 18.57 6.29 -23.65
C SER A 110 17.32 6.03 -22.81
N GLU A 111 16.22 5.57 -23.41
CA GLU A 111 14.99 5.24 -22.68
C GLU A 111 15.21 4.03 -21.77
N ARG A 112 15.82 2.96 -22.31
CA ARG A 112 16.16 1.78 -21.52
C ARG A 112 17.08 2.12 -20.35
N SER A 113 18.07 2.99 -20.56
CA SER A 113 18.97 3.46 -19.49
C SER A 113 18.21 4.18 -18.37
N ARG A 114 17.26 5.07 -18.70
CA ARG A 114 16.43 5.77 -17.71
C ARG A 114 15.59 4.81 -16.88
N TYR A 115 14.88 3.89 -17.53
CA TYR A 115 14.07 2.90 -16.82
C TYR A 115 14.91 1.96 -15.97
N THR A 116 16.11 1.61 -16.44
CA THR A 116 17.06 0.80 -15.66
C THR A 116 17.51 1.53 -14.40
N ALA A 117 17.84 2.82 -14.49
CA ALA A 117 18.24 3.62 -13.31
C ALA A 117 17.13 3.66 -12.25
N ILE A 118 15.88 3.92 -12.67
CA ILE A 118 14.72 3.90 -11.76
C ILE A 118 14.53 2.50 -11.15
N TYR A 119 14.52 1.45 -11.98
CA TYR A 119 14.35 0.07 -11.53
C TYR A 119 15.42 -0.35 -10.51
N THR A 120 16.68 0.02 -10.74
CA THR A 120 17.77 -0.27 -9.80
C THR A 120 17.54 0.42 -8.46
N LYS A 121 17.15 1.70 -8.44
CA LYS A 121 16.83 2.43 -7.19
C LYS A 121 15.64 1.80 -6.46
N LEU A 122 14.63 1.34 -7.21
CA LEU A 122 13.51 0.60 -6.64
C LEU A 122 13.97 -0.69 -5.95
N LYS A 123 14.83 -1.48 -6.63
CA LYS A 123 15.40 -2.72 -6.07
C LYS A 123 16.35 -2.48 -4.89
N MET A 124 16.96 -1.31 -4.81
CA MET A 124 17.76 -0.87 -3.67
C MET A 124 16.91 -0.39 -2.48
N GLY A 125 15.58 -0.39 -2.59
CA GLY A 125 14.67 0.01 -1.52
C GLY A 125 14.56 1.53 -1.34
N MET A 126 14.93 2.33 -2.34
CA MET A 126 14.81 3.79 -2.26
C MET A 126 13.35 4.23 -2.40
N ASP A 127 12.88 5.15 -1.56
CA ASP A 127 11.50 5.66 -1.63
C ASP A 127 11.30 6.75 -2.69
N VAL A 128 12.39 7.40 -3.11
CA VAL A 128 12.41 8.35 -4.23
C VAL A 128 13.37 7.83 -5.30
N CYS A 129 12.84 7.53 -6.48
CA CYS A 129 13.59 6.90 -7.57
C CYS A 129 13.54 7.78 -8.83
N SER A 130 14.68 8.37 -9.19
CA SER A 130 14.83 9.25 -10.34
C SER A 130 15.60 8.58 -11.49
N ASP A 131 15.46 9.10 -12.71
CA ASP A 131 16.16 8.64 -13.92
C ASP A 131 17.56 9.23 -14.14
N ASP A 132 18.08 9.96 -13.15
CA ASP A 132 19.47 10.39 -13.09
C ASP A 132 20.40 9.21 -12.76
N ALA A 133 21.61 9.24 -13.32
CA ALA A 133 22.64 8.23 -13.09
C ALA A 133 23.38 8.48 -11.77
#